data_AF-A0A849I017-F1
#
_entry.id   AF-A0A849I017-F1
#
_cell.length_a   1.000
_cell.length_b   1.000
_cell.length_c   1.000
_cell.angle_alpha   90.00
_cell.angle_beta   90.00
_cell.angle_gamma   90.00
#
_symmetry.space_group_name_H-M   'P 1'
#
loop_
_entity.id
_entity.type
_entity.pdbx_description
1 polymer ?
#
loop_
_entity_poly.entity_id
_entity_poly.type
_entity_poly.pdbx_seq_one_letter_code
_entity_poly.pdbx_strand_id
1 'polypeptide(L)'
;MTGRRYIGTSGWHYESWLGPFYPERCPKPKLLAFYAGTFSATEINLSFYRLPSEAAVASWRDTTPDGFVFAWKAHRVITHYRRLTDPEEPIGNVFGRMSGLGRKGGPVLFQLPPRFKANRERLASFIGALPKGGRYVFEFRDPSWYEDAILDVLRDTGSALCISDHAHAPAPWVATADFVYIRGHGPSGRYHGSYDDAALAEWARKAEAWRQEGRDVFSFFDNDVKAAAPADAQRLASLMPR
;
A
#
# COMPACT_ATOMS: atom_id res chain seq x y z
N MET A 1 -12.82 -2.68 -19.80
CA MET A 1 -13.34 -3.39 -18.61
C MET A 1 -13.11 -2.49 -17.42
N THR A 2 -14.05 -2.43 -16.47
CA THR A 2 -13.87 -1.66 -15.22
C THR A 2 -12.74 -2.27 -14.39
N GLY A 3 -11.86 -1.44 -13.84
CA GLY A 3 -10.77 -1.87 -12.96
C GLY A 3 -11.29 -2.46 -11.65
N ARG A 4 -10.47 -3.27 -10.97
CA ARG A 4 -10.83 -3.90 -9.69
C ARG A 4 -10.54 -2.98 -8.51
N ARG A 5 -11.13 -3.27 -7.35
CA ARG A 5 -10.83 -2.60 -6.08
C ARG A 5 -10.23 -3.59 -5.09
N TYR A 6 -9.19 -3.15 -4.44
CA TYR A 6 -8.46 -3.87 -3.41
C TYR A 6 -8.39 -2.95 -2.20
N ILE A 7 -9.28 -3.18 -1.24
CA ILE A 7 -9.43 -2.31 -0.07
C ILE A 7 -9.08 -3.12 1.16
N GLY A 8 -8.30 -2.53 2.04
CA GLY A 8 -7.96 -3.08 3.34
C GLY A 8 -7.15 -2.09 4.17
N THR A 9 -6.18 -2.62 4.90
CA THR A 9 -5.38 -1.91 5.90
C THR A 9 -3.90 -2.26 5.75
N SER A 10 -3.06 -1.41 6.34
CA SER A 10 -1.62 -1.61 6.46
C SER A 10 -1.33 -2.56 7.61
N GLY A 11 -1.37 -3.85 7.33
CA GLY A 11 -1.26 -4.93 8.31
C GLY A 11 -2.62 -5.39 8.84
N TRP A 12 -2.60 -6.53 9.54
CA TRP A 12 -3.80 -7.19 10.06
C TRP A 12 -3.61 -7.74 11.49
N HIS A 13 -2.40 -7.67 12.05
CA HIS A 13 -2.09 -8.35 13.30
C HIS A 13 -1.92 -7.34 14.45
N TYR A 14 -3.03 -6.82 14.95
CA TYR A 14 -3.08 -5.82 16.03
C TYR A 14 -4.00 -6.28 17.17
N GLU A 15 -3.47 -6.34 18.40
CA GLU A 15 -4.23 -6.77 19.58
C GLU A 15 -5.36 -5.79 19.93
N SER A 16 -5.18 -4.50 19.66
CA SER A 16 -6.20 -3.45 19.83
C SER A 16 -7.44 -3.65 18.96
N TRP A 17 -7.40 -4.56 17.98
CA TRP A 17 -8.53 -4.86 17.10
C TRP A 17 -9.43 -5.98 17.65
N LEU A 18 -9.01 -6.70 18.71
CA LEU A 18 -9.85 -7.68 19.41
C LEU A 18 -11.02 -6.99 20.12
N GLY A 19 -12.25 -7.31 19.71
CA GLY A 19 -13.47 -6.64 20.14
C GLY A 19 -14.00 -5.69 19.06
N PRO A 20 -13.29 -4.58 18.73
CA PRO A 20 -13.75 -3.61 17.74
C PRO A 20 -13.88 -4.16 16.31
N PHE A 21 -13.00 -5.06 15.88
CA PHE A 21 -12.99 -5.60 14.52
C PHE A 21 -12.95 -7.14 14.51
N TYR A 22 -12.03 -7.72 15.28
CA TYR A 22 -11.97 -9.16 15.51
C TYR A 22 -12.92 -9.56 16.63
N PRO A 23 -13.34 -10.83 16.69
CA PRO A 23 -13.98 -11.36 17.89
C PRO A 23 -13.11 -11.10 19.12
N GLU A 24 -13.72 -10.82 20.28
CA GLU A 24 -13.02 -10.51 21.54
C GLU A 24 -11.93 -11.54 21.88
N ARG A 25 -12.18 -12.80 21.50
CA ARG A 25 -11.21 -13.90 21.60
C ARG A 25 -10.97 -14.49 20.22
N CYS A 26 -9.92 -14.02 19.54
CA CYS A 26 -9.48 -14.58 18.27
C CYS A 26 -8.02 -15.04 18.38
N PRO A 27 -7.73 -16.36 18.22
CA PRO A 27 -6.37 -16.85 18.22
C PRO A 27 -5.54 -16.23 17.10
N LYS A 28 -4.27 -15.86 17.38
CA LYS A 28 -3.36 -15.22 16.41
C LYS A 28 -3.31 -15.91 15.03
N PRO A 29 -3.25 -17.25 14.92
CA PRO A 29 -3.24 -17.93 13.62
C PRO A 29 -4.53 -17.75 12.79
N LYS A 30 -5.66 -17.43 13.42
CA LYS A 30 -6.96 -17.23 12.75
C LYS A 30 -7.20 -15.80 12.29
N LEU A 31 -6.38 -14.83 12.72
CA LEU A 31 -6.59 -13.41 12.42
C LEU A 31 -6.55 -13.12 10.92
N LEU A 32 -5.59 -13.69 10.18
CA LEU A 32 -5.51 -13.48 8.73
C LEU A 32 -6.71 -14.09 7.98
N ALA A 33 -7.15 -15.28 8.38
CA ALA A 33 -8.32 -15.91 7.78
C ALA A 33 -9.59 -15.09 8.01
N PHE A 34 -9.78 -14.57 9.23
CA PHE A 34 -10.88 -13.65 9.54
C PHE A 34 -10.79 -12.38 8.71
N TYR A 35 -9.61 -11.75 8.68
CA TYR A 35 -9.35 -10.53 7.93
C TYR A 35 -9.70 -10.67 6.44
N ALA A 36 -9.25 -11.77 5.82
CA ALA A 36 -9.47 -12.06 4.41
C ALA A 36 -10.93 -12.45 4.08
N GLY A 37 -11.76 -12.71 5.09
CA GLY A 37 -13.22 -12.82 4.93
C GLY A 37 -13.92 -11.46 4.79
N THR A 38 -13.27 -10.38 5.23
CA THR A 38 -13.82 -9.02 5.20
C THR A 38 -13.22 -8.17 4.08
N PHE A 39 -11.92 -8.29 3.84
CA PHE A 39 -11.18 -7.46 2.87
C PHE A 39 -10.62 -8.29 1.73
N SER A 40 -10.45 -7.66 0.56
CA SER A 40 -9.86 -8.30 -0.63
C SER A 40 -8.34 -8.16 -0.72
N ALA A 41 -7.75 -7.31 0.13
CA ALA A 41 -6.31 -7.10 0.14
C ALA A 41 -5.81 -6.58 1.48
N THR A 42 -4.49 -6.64 1.68
CA THR A 42 -3.77 -5.95 2.77
C THR A 42 -2.41 -5.47 2.28
N GLU A 43 -1.85 -4.46 2.94
CA GLU A 43 -0.46 -4.05 2.77
C GLU A 43 0.42 -4.67 3.87
N ILE A 44 1.39 -5.50 3.48
CA ILE A 44 2.38 -6.06 4.39
C ILE A 44 3.39 -4.98 4.75
N ASN A 45 3.35 -4.51 6.00
CA ASN A 45 4.31 -3.55 6.53
C ASN A 45 5.53 -4.23 7.20
N LEU A 46 5.41 -5.50 7.63
CA LEU A 46 6.49 -6.22 8.34
C LEU A 46 7.79 -6.29 7.54
N SER A 47 7.69 -6.45 6.22
CA SER A 47 8.81 -6.52 5.28
C SER A 47 9.67 -5.25 5.26
N PHE A 48 9.14 -4.12 5.72
CA PHE A 48 9.91 -2.88 5.88
C PHE A 48 11.01 -3.01 6.95
N TYR A 49 10.74 -3.75 8.02
CA TYR A 49 11.63 -3.84 9.19
C TYR A 49 12.54 -5.05 9.17
N ARG A 50 12.05 -6.18 8.63
CA ARG A 50 12.77 -7.45 8.57
C ARG A 50 12.30 -8.26 7.37
N LEU A 51 13.18 -9.12 6.86
CA LEU A 51 12.81 -10.08 5.83
C LEU A 51 11.89 -11.16 6.45
N PRO A 52 10.63 -11.32 6.00
CA PRO A 52 9.73 -12.37 6.50
C PRO A 52 10.30 -13.76 6.19
N SER A 53 10.03 -14.79 6.99
CA SER A 53 10.47 -16.16 6.66
C SER A 53 9.68 -16.75 5.48
N GLU A 54 10.25 -17.74 4.78
CA GLU A 54 9.55 -18.43 3.68
C GLU A 54 8.27 -19.11 4.16
N ALA A 55 8.33 -19.74 5.34
CA ALA A 55 7.17 -20.34 5.98
C ALA A 55 6.07 -19.31 6.28
N ALA A 56 6.43 -18.07 6.69
CA ALA A 56 5.45 -17.01 6.90
C ALA A 56 4.80 -16.58 5.58
N VAL A 57 5.59 -16.37 4.52
CA VAL A 57 5.08 -15.99 3.20
C VAL A 57 4.16 -17.08 2.63
N ALA A 58 4.57 -18.36 2.72
CA ALA A 58 3.74 -19.49 2.29
C ALA A 58 2.44 -19.56 3.11
N SER A 59 2.52 -19.41 4.43
CA SER A 59 1.35 -19.40 5.30
C SER A 59 0.37 -18.27 4.93
N TRP A 60 0.85 -17.07 4.63
CA TRP A 60 -0.03 -15.96 4.19
C TRP A 60 -0.75 -16.27 2.88
N ARG A 61 -0.01 -16.81 1.90
CA ARG A 61 -0.58 -17.25 0.62
C ARG A 61 -1.65 -18.32 0.81
N ASP A 62 -1.37 -19.32 1.64
CA ASP A 62 -2.23 -20.51 1.78
C ASP A 62 -3.45 -20.25 2.67
N THR A 63 -3.38 -19.26 3.56
CA THR A 63 -4.49 -18.91 4.48
C THR A 63 -5.58 -18.07 3.82
N THR A 64 -5.27 -17.35 2.74
CA THR A 64 -6.17 -16.37 2.11
C THR A 64 -6.86 -16.94 0.86
N PRO A 65 -8.03 -16.42 0.44
CA PRO A 65 -8.68 -16.84 -0.82
C PRO A 65 -7.83 -16.54 -2.07
N ASP A 66 -8.12 -17.21 -3.19
CA ASP A 66 -7.35 -17.07 -4.44
C ASP A 66 -7.33 -15.65 -5.02
N GLY A 67 -8.41 -14.88 -4.84
CA GLY A 67 -8.52 -13.49 -5.28
C GLY A 67 -7.92 -12.46 -4.33
N PHE A 68 -7.37 -12.88 -3.19
CA PHE A 68 -6.82 -11.97 -2.20
C PHE A 68 -5.43 -11.45 -2.62
N VAL A 69 -5.18 -10.16 -2.45
CA VAL A 69 -3.93 -9.52 -2.87
C VAL A 69 -3.14 -8.98 -1.68
N PHE A 70 -1.84 -9.25 -1.67
CA PHE A 70 -0.89 -8.68 -0.73
C PHE A 70 -0.06 -7.60 -1.44
N ALA A 71 -0.41 -6.33 -1.22
CA ALA A 71 0.57 -5.27 -1.40
C ALA A 71 1.65 -5.40 -0.31
N TRP A 72 2.85 -4.88 -0.55
CA TRP A 72 3.90 -4.99 0.47
C TRP A 72 4.90 -3.85 0.38
N LYS A 73 5.38 -3.45 1.56
CA LYS A 73 6.35 -2.37 1.69
C LYS A 73 7.77 -2.91 1.55
N ALA A 74 8.55 -2.29 0.66
CA ALA A 74 9.94 -2.65 0.45
C ALA A 74 10.78 -2.46 1.72
N HIS A 75 11.84 -3.25 1.87
CA HIS A 75 12.68 -3.18 3.05
C HIS A 75 13.34 -1.80 3.21
N ARG A 76 13.37 -1.26 4.43
CA ARG A 76 13.88 0.09 4.74
C ARG A 76 15.34 0.32 4.32
N VAL A 77 16.12 -0.75 4.15
CA VAL A 77 17.48 -0.64 3.62
C VAL A 77 17.50 0.02 2.24
N ILE A 78 16.48 -0.23 1.41
CA ILE A 78 16.38 0.31 0.06
C ILE A 78 16.07 1.80 0.11
N THR A 79 15.03 2.18 0.86
CA THR A 79 14.50 3.56 0.81
C THR A 79 15.09 4.50 1.84
N HIS A 80 15.45 4.02 3.03
CA HIS A 80 15.92 4.85 4.15
C HIS A 80 17.43 4.85 4.32
N TYR A 81 18.07 3.69 4.20
CA TYR A 81 19.53 3.58 4.42
C TYR A 81 20.32 3.84 3.13
N ARG A 82 20.09 3.04 2.09
CA ARG A 82 20.73 3.25 0.78
C ARG A 82 20.07 4.36 -0.05
N ARG A 83 18.86 4.80 0.34
CA ARG A 83 18.16 5.94 -0.30
C ARG A 83 18.15 5.82 -1.83
N LEU A 84 17.76 4.63 -2.31
CA LEU A 84 17.65 4.25 -3.72
C LEU A 84 18.97 4.04 -4.48
N THR A 85 20.13 4.02 -3.81
CA THR A 85 21.41 3.66 -4.44
C THR A 85 21.76 2.19 -4.23
N ASP A 86 22.55 1.63 -5.14
CA ASP A 86 23.03 0.24 -5.13
C ASP A 86 21.94 -0.77 -4.71
N PRO A 87 20.77 -0.77 -5.39
CA PRO A 87 19.59 -1.45 -4.88
C PRO A 87 19.54 -2.95 -5.23
N GLU A 88 20.45 -3.46 -6.05
CA GLU A 88 20.37 -4.78 -6.68
C GLU A 88 20.29 -5.91 -5.65
N GLU A 89 21.22 -5.95 -4.70
CA GLU A 89 21.28 -6.95 -3.63
C GLU A 89 20.02 -6.91 -2.74
N PRO A 90 19.63 -5.76 -2.13
CA PRO A 90 18.46 -5.74 -1.26
C PRO A 90 17.14 -5.96 -2.03
N ILE A 91 17.04 -5.54 -3.30
CA ILE A 91 15.93 -5.93 -4.18
C ILE A 91 15.90 -7.45 -4.32
N GLY A 92 17.00 -8.09 -4.72
CA GLY A 92 17.07 -9.53 -4.93
C GLY A 92 16.60 -10.32 -3.70
N ASN A 93 17.05 -9.91 -2.51
CA ASN A 93 16.66 -10.54 -1.25
C ASN A 93 15.16 -10.43 -0.96
N VAL A 94 14.60 -9.21 -0.99
CA VAL A 94 13.20 -9.01 -0.61
C VAL A 94 12.24 -9.50 -1.67
N PHE A 95 12.52 -9.27 -2.95
CA PHE A 95 11.69 -9.78 -4.05
C PHE A 95 11.75 -11.30 -4.14
N GLY A 96 12.92 -11.90 -3.96
CA GLY A 96 13.07 -13.35 -3.90
C GLY A 96 12.20 -13.96 -2.81
N ARG A 97 12.18 -13.36 -1.61
CA ARG A 97 11.33 -13.82 -0.50
C ARG A 97 9.84 -13.63 -0.79
N MET A 98 9.46 -12.46 -1.30
CA MET A 98 8.05 -12.12 -1.55
C MET A 98 7.46 -12.84 -2.77
N SER A 99 8.31 -13.37 -3.67
CA SER A 99 7.88 -14.22 -4.80
C SER A 99 7.05 -15.43 -4.35
N GLY A 100 7.25 -15.90 -3.11
CA GLY A 100 6.47 -16.99 -2.51
C GLY A 100 4.97 -16.72 -2.42
N LEU A 101 4.53 -15.45 -2.49
CA LEU A 101 3.10 -15.08 -2.59
C LEU A 101 2.47 -15.53 -3.92
N GLY A 102 3.27 -15.78 -4.95
CA GLY A 102 2.81 -16.17 -6.28
C GLY A 102 1.82 -15.15 -6.85
N ARG A 103 0.68 -15.64 -7.36
CA ARG A 103 -0.37 -14.80 -8.00
C ARG A 103 -1.04 -13.82 -7.03
N LYS A 104 -0.88 -13.99 -5.72
CA LYS A 104 -1.42 -13.08 -4.69
C LYS A 104 -0.47 -11.91 -4.39
N GLY A 105 0.73 -11.90 -4.97
CA GLY A 105 1.65 -10.77 -4.88
C GLY A 105 1.09 -9.55 -5.63
N GLY A 106 0.93 -8.44 -4.91
CA GLY A 106 0.41 -7.18 -5.42
C GLY A 106 1.49 -6.10 -5.59
N PRO A 107 1.09 -4.82 -5.61
CA PRO A 107 2.01 -3.70 -5.76
C PRO A 107 3.05 -3.61 -4.64
N VAL A 108 4.25 -3.16 -4.99
CA VAL A 108 5.36 -2.93 -4.06
C VAL A 108 5.47 -1.45 -3.72
N LEU A 109 5.36 -1.14 -2.43
CA LEU A 109 5.46 0.22 -1.92
C LEU A 109 6.90 0.58 -1.53
N PHE A 110 7.44 1.61 -2.19
CA PHE A 110 8.68 2.29 -1.83
C PHE A 110 8.35 3.63 -1.16
N GLN A 111 8.17 3.59 0.16
CA GLN A 111 8.04 4.80 0.96
C GLN A 111 9.42 5.41 1.25
N LEU A 112 9.61 6.66 0.83
CA LEU A 112 10.84 7.42 1.04
C LEU A 112 10.82 8.15 2.40
N PRO A 113 11.98 8.30 3.07
CA PRO A 113 12.06 9.00 4.35
C PRO A 113 11.75 10.51 4.23
N PRO A 114 11.34 11.16 5.33
CA PRO A 114 11.20 12.62 5.37
C PRO A 114 12.54 13.31 5.12
N ARG A 115 12.48 14.56 4.65
CA ARG A 115 13.66 15.41 4.33
C ARG A 115 14.59 14.80 3.26
N PHE A 116 14.17 13.75 2.56
CA PHE A 116 14.85 13.30 1.36
C PHE A 116 14.33 14.11 0.19
N LYS A 117 15.18 14.97 -0.38
CA LYS A 117 14.80 15.85 -1.49
C LYS A 117 14.74 15.08 -2.81
N ALA A 118 13.86 15.55 -3.69
CA ALA A 118 13.67 14.99 -5.02
C ALA A 118 14.98 14.90 -5.81
N ASN A 119 15.14 13.77 -6.48
CA ASN A 119 16.21 13.56 -7.44
C ASN A 119 15.67 12.67 -8.55
N ARG A 120 15.42 13.29 -9.71
CA ARG A 120 14.82 12.66 -10.88
C ARG A 120 15.67 11.50 -11.42
N GLU A 121 16.96 11.73 -11.61
CA GLU A 121 17.89 10.74 -12.17
C GLU A 121 18.01 9.52 -11.28
N ARG A 122 18.09 9.74 -9.96
CA ARG A 122 18.12 8.67 -8.97
C ARG A 122 16.85 7.84 -8.99
N LEU A 123 15.68 8.48 -9.06
CA LEU A 123 14.40 7.77 -9.13
C LEU A 123 14.31 6.94 -10.43
N ALA A 124 14.65 7.54 -11.57
CA ALA A 124 14.63 6.86 -12.86
C ALA A 124 15.60 5.67 -12.91
N SER A 125 16.83 5.86 -12.42
CA SER A 125 17.85 4.81 -12.31
C SER A 125 17.37 3.67 -11.41
N PHE A 126 16.82 3.99 -10.23
CA PHE A 126 16.27 3.02 -9.31
C PHE A 126 15.14 2.20 -9.93
N ILE A 127 14.17 2.84 -10.60
CA ILE A 127 13.08 2.15 -11.28
C ILE A 127 13.63 1.27 -12.42
N GLY A 128 14.66 1.73 -13.13
CA GLY A 128 15.35 0.95 -14.16
C GLY A 128 15.93 -0.37 -13.65
N ALA A 129 16.41 -0.39 -12.41
CA ALA A 129 16.98 -1.56 -11.73
C ALA A 129 15.92 -2.51 -11.12
N LEU A 130 14.66 -2.10 -11.03
CA LEU A 130 13.58 -2.96 -10.52
C LEU A 130 13.27 -4.10 -11.51
N PRO A 131 12.81 -5.27 -11.02
CA PRO A 131 12.35 -6.36 -11.88
C PRO A 131 11.28 -5.92 -12.89
N LYS A 132 11.28 -6.48 -14.10
CA LYS A 132 10.27 -6.13 -15.11
C LYS A 132 8.91 -6.75 -14.77
N GLY A 133 7.83 -6.08 -15.19
CA GLY A 133 6.45 -6.56 -15.03
C GLY A 133 5.85 -6.42 -13.62
N GLY A 134 6.58 -5.81 -12.67
CA GLY A 134 6.06 -5.50 -11.34
C GLY A 134 5.20 -4.23 -11.32
N ARG A 135 4.27 -4.14 -10.36
CA ARG A 135 3.54 -2.91 -10.05
C ARG A 135 4.27 -2.17 -8.93
N TYR A 136 4.82 -1.00 -9.23
CA TYR A 136 5.64 -0.24 -8.29
C TYR A 136 4.95 1.03 -7.85
N VAL A 137 5.08 1.34 -6.56
CA VAL A 137 4.41 2.47 -5.93
C VAL A 137 5.43 3.29 -5.17
N PHE A 138 5.41 4.60 -5.36
CA PHE A 138 6.30 5.51 -4.66
C PHE A 138 5.51 6.43 -3.75
N GLU A 139 5.90 6.44 -2.49
CA GLU A 139 5.29 7.28 -1.48
C GLU A 139 6.32 8.26 -0.94
N PHE A 140 6.02 9.54 -1.10
CA PHE A 140 6.94 10.61 -0.76
C PHE A 140 6.61 11.24 0.60
N ARG A 141 7.64 11.80 1.24
CA ARG A 141 7.58 12.47 2.55
C ARG A 141 8.16 13.87 2.52
N ASP A 142 8.40 14.40 1.32
CA ASP A 142 8.86 15.76 1.06
C ASP A 142 8.15 16.30 -0.20
N PRO A 143 7.57 17.52 -0.17
CA PRO A 143 6.82 18.06 -1.30
C PRO A 143 7.61 18.24 -2.60
N SER A 144 8.94 18.32 -2.54
CA SER A 144 9.78 18.43 -3.76
C SER A 144 9.59 17.25 -4.72
N TRP A 145 9.12 16.10 -4.25
CA TRP A 145 8.85 14.94 -5.11
C TRP A 145 7.55 15.06 -5.92
N TYR A 146 6.74 16.10 -5.70
CA TYR A 146 5.49 16.30 -6.44
C TYR A 146 5.65 17.27 -7.64
N GLU A 147 6.87 17.65 -7.96
CA GLU A 147 7.19 18.39 -9.19
C GLU A 147 6.87 17.55 -10.44
N ASP A 148 6.39 18.20 -11.51
CA ASP A 148 5.94 17.52 -12.73
C ASP A 148 7.00 16.60 -13.32
N ALA A 149 8.27 17.03 -13.31
CA ALA A 149 9.39 16.23 -13.81
C ALA A 149 9.61 14.90 -13.08
N ILE A 150 9.15 14.79 -11.82
CA ILE A 150 9.15 13.54 -11.05
C ILE A 150 7.93 12.70 -11.39
N LEU A 151 6.75 13.33 -11.46
CA LEU A 151 5.51 12.65 -11.83
C LEU A 151 5.58 12.07 -13.25
N ASP A 152 6.29 12.74 -14.16
CA ASP A 152 6.56 12.24 -15.51
C ASP A 152 7.41 10.97 -15.50
N VAL A 153 8.44 10.89 -14.64
CA VAL A 153 9.19 9.63 -14.47
C VAL A 153 8.29 8.49 -14.02
N LEU A 154 7.34 8.76 -13.11
CA LEU A 154 6.37 7.76 -12.68
C LEU A 154 5.47 7.32 -13.85
N ARG A 155 4.95 8.27 -14.63
CA ARG A 155 4.12 8.00 -15.82
C ARG A 155 4.85 7.20 -16.88
N ASP A 156 6.05 7.63 -17.26
CA ASP A 156 6.87 7.01 -18.31
C ASP A 156 7.27 5.58 -17.96
N THR A 157 7.35 5.26 -16.67
CA THR A 157 7.73 3.93 -16.18
C THR A 157 6.55 3.07 -15.74
N GLY A 158 5.32 3.58 -15.81
CA GLY A 158 4.13 2.89 -15.31
C GLY A 158 4.13 2.66 -13.79
N SER A 159 4.86 3.49 -13.05
CA SER A 159 4.91 3.46 -11.58
C SER A 159 3.82 4.34 -10.99
N ALA A 160 3.13 3.88 -9.96
CA ALA A 160 2.08 4.65 -9.30
C ALA A 160 2.65 5.60 -8.24
N LEU A 161 2.15 6.83 -8.24
CA LEU A 161 2.20 7.71 -7.07
C LEU A 161 1.30 7.11 -5.98
N CYS A 162 1.82 6.98 -4.76
CA CYS A 162 1.00 6.74 -3.59
C CYS A 162 0.27 8.02 -3.22
N ILE A 163 -1.03 8.06 -3.46
CA ILE A 163 -1.91 9.15 -3.02
C ILE A 163 -2.09 8.98 -1.51
N SER A 164 -1.45 9.86 -0.73
CA SER A 164 -1.54 9.82 0.72
C SER A 164 -1.75 11.18 1.34
N ASP A 165 -2.40 11.21 2.48
CA ASP A 165 -2.72 12.41 3.25
C ASP A 165 -1.69 12.72 4.35
N HIS A 166 -0.46 12.23 4.20
CA HIS A 166 0.58 12.40 5.21
C HIS A 166 0.82 13.89 5.51
N ALA A 167 0.78 14.28 6.78
CA ALA A 167 0.69 15.69 7.21
C ALA A 167 1.77 16.62 6.63
N HIS A 168 2.98 16.10 6.42
CA HIS A 168 4.11 16.88 5.93
C HIS A 168 4.22 16.95 4.41
N ALA A 169 3.55 16.06 3.69
CA ALA A 169 3.65 15.94 2.24
C ALA A 169 2.38 15.27 1.70
N PRO A 170 1.20 15.92 1.80
CA PRO A 170 -0.02 15.38 1.24
C PRO A 170 0.15 15.29 -0.27
N ALA A 171 -0.05 14.09 -0.82
CA ALA A 171 0.14 13.84 -2.23
C ALA A 171 -1.01 14.43 -3.06
N PRO A 172 -0.74 14.94 -4.27
CA PRO A 172 -1.79 15.29 -5.20
C PRO A 172 -2.60 14.05 -5.60
N TRP A 173 -3.91 14.22 -5.79
CA TRP A 173 -4.82 13.17 -6.22
C TRP A 173 -4.73 12.93 -7.73
N VAL A 174 -3.58 12.45 -8.18
CA VAL A 174 -3.29 12.18 -9.59
C VAL A 174 -2.86 10.73 -9.79
N ALA A 175 -3.35 10.10 -10.86
CA ALA A 175 -2.91 8.78 -11.27
C ALA A 175 -1.69 8.89 -12.20
N THR A 176 -0.66 8.09 -11.94
CA THR A 176 0.56 8.03 -12.78
C THR A 176 0.80 6.65 -13.39
N ALA A 177 -0.05 5.67 -13.14
CA ALA A 177 0.05 4.31 -13.69
C ALA A 177 -1.33 3.81 -14.12
N ASP A 178 -1.38 2.66 -14.79
CA ASP A 178 -2.62 1.94 -15.13
C ASP A 178 -3.34 1.37 -13.89
N PHE A 179 -2.84 1.65 -12.69
CA PHE A 179 -3.47 1.41 -11.40
C PHE A 179 -3.25 2.60 -10.47
N VAL A 180 -4.04 2.67 -9.40
CA VAL A 180 -3.99 3.72 -8.38
C VAL A 180 -3.71 3.10 -7.02
N TYR A 181 -2.92 3.79 -6.20
CA TYR A 181 -2.60 3.36 -4.84
C TYR A 181 -2.87 4.50 -3.86
N ILE A 182 -3.73 4.26 -2.88
CA ILE A 182 -4.17 5.24 -1.89
C ILE A 182 -3.76 4.74 -0.50
N ARG A 183 -3.11 5.58 0.31
CA ARG A 183 -2.82 5.29 1.72
C ARG A 183 -3.43 6.36 2.63
N GLY A 184 -4.30 5.92 3.53
CA GLY A 184 -4.88 6.79 4.56
C GLY A 184 -4.12 6.72 5.87
N HIS A 185 -3.45 7.80 6.25
CA HIS A 185 -2.77 7.94 7.53
C HIS A 185 -3.63 8.63 8.59
N GLY A 186 -4.95 8.64 8.43
CA GLY A 186 -5.90 9.32 9.30
C GLY A 186 -6.10 10.79 8.90
N PRO A 187 -7.19 11.43 9.35
CA PRO A 187 -7.60 12.76 8.86
C PRO A 187 -6.56 13.87 9.08
N SER A 188 -5.72 13.74 10.09
CA SER A 188 -4.63 14.67 10.39
C SER A 188 -3.31 14.31 9.69
N GLY A 189 -3.25 13.17 9.01
CA GLY A 189 -2.04 12.60 8.41
C GLY A 189 -1.02 12.08 9.43
N ARG A 190 -1.45 11.76 10.67
CA ARG A 190 -0.59 11.37 11.81
C ARG A 190 -0.91 9.98 12.39
N TYR A 191 -1.40 9.08 11.56
CA TYR A 191 -1.69 7.67 11.85
C TYR A 191 -2.76 7.46 12.93
N HIS A 192 -3.71 8.40 13.07
CA HIS A 192 -4.78 8.31 14.07
C HIS A 192 -6.07 9.01 13.64
N GLY A 193 -7.17 8.66 14.31
CA GLY A 193 -8.51 9.21 14.06
C GLY A 193 -9.22 8.50 12.91
N SER A 194 -10.54 8.63 12.86
CA SER A 194 -11.39 8.06 11.80
C SER A 194 -11.78 9.15 10.81
N TYR A 195 -11.90 8.79 9.53
CA TYR A 195 -12.39 9.71 8.51
C TYR A 195 -13.89 9.91 8.67
N ASP A 196 -14.38 11.10 8.36
CA ASP A 196 -15.82 11.31 8.27
C ASP A 196 -16.37 10.76 6.94
N ASP A 197 -17.69 10.62 6.90
CA ASP A 197 -18.39 10.08 5.74
C ASP A 197 -18.21 10.94 4.49
N ALA A 198 -18.06 12.25 4.63
CA ALA A 198 -17.88 13.16 3.50
C ALA A 198 -16.52 12.94 2.83
N ALA A 199 -15.45 12.80 3.62
CA ALA A 199 -14.12 12.49 3.15
C ALA A 199 -14.09 11.13 2.43
N LEU A 200 -14.66 10.08 3.04
CA LEU A 200 -14.70 8.75 2.43
C LEU A 200 -15.60 8.70 1.18
N ALA A 201 -16.68 9.47 1.12
CA ALA A 201 -17.50 9.61 -0.08
C ALA A 201 -16.74 10.29 -1.21
N GLU A 202 -15.92 11.30 -0.92
CA GLU A 202 -15.06 11.93 -1.92
C GLU A 202 -14.00 10.94 -2.45
N TRP A 203 -13.39 10.15 -1.57
CA TRP A 203 -12.44 9.11 -1.94
C TRP A 203 -13.09 8.05 -2.84
N ALA A 204 -14.27 7.57 -2.45
CA ALA A 204 -15.04 6.60 -3.23
C ALA A 204 -15.37 7.14 -4.63
N ARG A 205 -15.82 8.40 -4.73
CA ARG A 205 -16.12 9.04 -6.01
C ARG A 205 -14.90 9.12 -6.92
N LYS A 206 -13.74 9.53 -6.39
CA LYS A 206 -12.48 9.62 -7.17
C LYS A 206 -11.97 8.23 -7.57
N ALA A 207 -11.98 7.28 -6.64
CA ALA A 207 -11.60 5.89 -6.90
C ALA A 207 -12.48 5.22 -7.96
N GLU A 208 -13.79 5.46 -7.92
CA GLU A 208 -14.71 4.90 -8.90
C GLU A 208 -14.50 5.49 -10.30
N ALA A 209 -14.19 6.79 -10.40
CA ALA A 209 -13.83 7.40 -11.68
C ALA A 209 -12.61 6.69 -12.31
N TRP A 210 -11.55 6.44 -11.54
CA TRP A 210 -10.39 5.69 -12.03
C TRP A 210 -10.71 4.23 -12.38
N ARG A 211 -11.60 3.58 -11.63
CA ARG A 211 -12.08 2.23 -11.99
C ARG A 211 -12.80 2.22 -13.33
N GLN A 212 -13.64 3.22 -13.61
CA GLN A 212 -14.36 3.34 -14.88
C GLN A 212 -13.41 3.60 -16.06
N GLU A 213 -12.26 4.24 -15.82
CA GLU A 213 -11.15 4.31 -16.79
C GLU A 213 -10.40 2.99 -16.99
N GLY A 214 -10.75 1.95 -16.23
CA GLY A 214 -10.13 0.63 -16.30
C GLY A 214 -8.92 0.43 -15.36
N ARG A 215 -8.67 1.37 -14.44
CA ARG A 215 -7.55 1.28 -13.49
C ARG A 215 -7.92 0.47 -12.27
N ASP A 216 -7.07 -0.48 -11.89
CA ASP A 216 -7.20 -1.12 -10.58
C ASP A 216 -6.95 -0.08 -9.47
N VAL A 217 -7.73 -0.12 -8.40
CA VAL A 217 -7.56 0.77 -7.24
C VAL A 217 -7.20 -0.03 -6.01
N PHE A 218 -6.05 0.28 -5.43
CA PHE A 218 -5.57 -0.23 -4.16
C PHE A 218 -5.73 0.84 -3.09
N SER A 219 -6.37 0.54 -1.96
CA SER A 219 -6.55 1.49 -0.87
C SER A 219 -6.30 0.82 0.49
N PHE A 220 -5.35 1.36 1.24
CA PHE A 220 -4.93 0.82 2.52
C PHE A 220 -4.95 1.90 3.60
N PHE A 221 -5.67 1.63 4.68
CA PHE A 221 -5.73 2.49 5.86
C PHE A 221 -4.65 2.09 6.87
N ASP A 222 -3.93 3.07 7.42
CA ASP A 222 -2.76 2.94 8.32
C ASP A 222 -2.96 3.76 9.62
N ASN A 223 -4.20 4.19 9.89
CA ASN A 223 -4.63 4.93 11.07
C ASN A 223 -5.08 3.99 12.20
N ASP A 224 -4.21 3.06 12.57
CA ASP A 224 -4.57 1.90 13.41
C ASP A 224 -4.82 2.21 14.89
N VAL A 225 -4.54 3.45 15.32
CA VAL A 225 -4.83 3.90 16.69
C VAL A 225 -6.34 3.75 16.97
N LYS A 226 -6.67 2.98 18.01
CA LYS A 226 -8.04 2.62 18.39
C LYS A 226 -8.83 1.85 17.32
N ALA A 227 -8.15 1.12 16.43
CA ALA A 227 -8.78 0.29 15.40
C ALA A 227 -9.67 1.08 14.41
N ALA A 228 -9.33 2.34 14.11
CA ALA A 228 -10.07 3.13 13.13
C ALA A 228 -9.94 2.60 11.70
N ALA A 229 -8.73 2.15 11.32
CA ALA A 229 -8.44 1.72 9.95
C ALA A 229 -9.37 0.62 9.38
N PRO A 230 -9.70 -0.49 10.10
CA PRO A 230 -10.66 -1.46 9.59
C PRO A 230 -12.05 -0.87 9.34
N ALA A 231 -12.53 0.00 10.24
CA ALA A 231 -13.85 0.63 10.09
C ALA A 231 -13.87 1.58 8.89
N ASP A 232 -12.84 2.40 8.70
CA ASP A 232 -12.72 3.30 7.55
C ASP A 232 -12.60 2.52 6.23
N ALA A 233 -11.83 1.42 6.22
CA ALA A 233 -11.71 0.52 5.07
C ALA A 233 -13.06 -0.14 4.72
N GLN A 234 -13.81 -0.62 5.70
CA GLN A 234 -15.16 -1.16 5.49
C GLN A 234 -16.11 -0.08 4.97
N ARG A 235 -16.02 1.13 5.52
CA ARG A 235 -16.87 2.25 5.12
C ARG A 235 -16.59 2.66 3.68
N LEU A 236 -15.34 2.85 3.29
CA LEU A 236 -14.95 3.10 1.90
C LEU A 236 -15.47 1.97 0.99
N ALA A 237 -15.29 0.71 1.42
CA ALA A 237 -15.75 -0.43 0.65
C ALA A 237 -17.28 -0.48 0.49
N SER A 238 -18.06 0.05 1.44
CA SER A 238 -19.53 0.14 1.34
C SER A 238 -20.01 1.24 0.39
N LEU A 239 -19.19 2.27 0.16
CA LEU A 239 -19.50 3.40 -0.71
C LEU A 239 -19.15 3.15 -2.18
N MET A 240 -18.48 2.04 -2.48
CA MET A 240 -18.07 1.66 -3.83
C MET A 240 -18.81 0.41 -4.30
N PRO A 241 -19.21 0.32 -5.59
CA PRO A 241 -19.72 -0.91 -6.18
C PRO A 241 -18.75 -2.07 -5.99
N ARG A 242 -19.27 -3.29 -5.86
CA ARG A 242 -18.43 -4.51 -5.75
C ARG A 242 -17.61 -4.73 -7.01
#